data_AF-A0A4R8BEY4-F1
#
_entry.id   AF-A0A4R8BEY4-F1
#
_cell.length_a   1.000
_cell.length_b   1.000
_cell.length_c   1.000
_cell.angle_alpha   90.00
_cell.angle_beta   90.00
_cell.angle_gamma   90.00
#
_symmetry.space_group_name_H-M   'P 1'
#
loop_
_entity.id
_entity.type
_entity.pdbx_description
1 polymer ?
#
loop_
_entity_poly.entity_id
_entity_poly.type
_entity_poly.pdbx_seq_one_letter_code
_entity_poly.pdbx_strand_id
1 'polypeptide(L)'
;MINDILTGLPWGLFLSFMVGPVFFILIETSITKGFRAAMAFDLGVVLGDIFFIGIAYLGSYRLIQSLKDKPALFIFGGIIMLAYGIISFVKLKNDEKMDDEEIDRDIIKRNYGSLFIKGFILNVINIGVLGFWLAVIISVGPKLEMENARMFTFFASVIITYLLVDCIKILLAKQLKSKLTPNNILKIKKVISVVLMIFGVVLITQGWFPKEKEMVKNAFERIEKK
;
A
#
# COMPACT_ATOMS: atom_id res chain seq x y z
N MET A 1 -27.29 -9.14 -1.25
CA MET A 1 -26.73 -8.19 -0.25
C MET A 1 -25.91 -8.88 0.84
N ILE A 2 -26.48 -9.74 1.71
CA ILE A 2 -25.68 -10.41 2.78
C ILE A 2 -24.54 -11.26 2.20
N ASN A 3 -24.81 -12.06 1.16
CA ASN A 3 -23.78 -12.86 0.50
C ASN A 3 -22.67 -11.99 -0.12
N ASP A 4 -22.99 -10.79 -0.60
CA ASP A 4 -22.02 -9.87 -1.18
C ASP A 4 -21.10 -9.29 -0.09
N ILE A 5 -21.64 -9.02 1.10
CA ILE A 5 -20.86 -8.66 2.30
C ILE A 5 -19.93 -9.81 2.69
N LEU A 6 -20.46 -11.02 2.84
CA LEU A 6 -19.66 -12.20 3.22
C LEU A 6 -18.54 -12.47 2.20
N THR A 7 -18.79 -12.23 0.91
CA THR A 7 -17.78 -12.36 -0.14
C THR A 7 -16.71 -11.28 -0.04
N GLY A 8 -17.03 -10.10 0.47
CA GLY A 8 -16.08 -9.00 0.69
C GLY A 8 -15.11 -9.21 1.85
N LEU A 9 -15.53 -9.90 2.92
CA LEU A 9 -14.71 -10.06 4.13
C LEU A 9 -13.33 -10.69 3.86
N PRO A 10 -13.20 -11.81 3.11
CA PRO A 10 -11.90 -12.41 2.83
C PRO A 10 -10.96 -11.49 2.04
N TRP A 11 -11.51 -10.71 1.11
CA TRP A 11 -10.73 -9.74 0.33
C TRP A 11 -10.24 -8.59 1.20
N GLY A 12 -11.07 -8.08 2.11
CA GLY A 12 -10.67 -7.02 3.04
C GLY A 12 -9.59 -7.48 4.02
N LEU A 13 -9.73 -8.72 4.53
CA LEU A 13 -8.70 -9.37 5.35
C LEU A 13 -7.39 -9.54 4.56
N PHE A 14 -7.46 -10.07 3.35
CA PHE A 14 -6.29 -10.26 2.49
C PHE A 14 -5.58 -8.93 2.19
N LEU A 15 -6.33 -7.91 1.77
CA LEU A 15 -5.81 -6.58 1.46
C LEU A 15 -5.07 -5.98 2.65
N SER A 16 -5.68 -6.09 3.85
CA SER A 16 -5.11 -5.57 5.08
C SER A 16 -3.73 -6.17 5.39
N PHE A 17 -3.50 -7.46 5.07
CA PHE A 17 -2.21 -8.14 5.28
C PHE A 17 -1.29 -8.13 4.06
N MET A 18 -1.67 -7.45 2.98
CA MET A 18 -0.84 -7.38 1.78
C MET A 18 0.44 -6.59 2.08
N VAL A 19 1.56 -7.31 2.16
CA VAL A 19 2.84 -6.72 2.51
C VAL A 19 3.35 -5.87 1.36
N GLY A 20 3.51 -4.57 1.63
CA GLY A 20 3.97 -3.60 0.64
C GLY A 20 4.43 -2.29 1.30
N PRO A 21 4.80 -1.29 0.48
CA PRO A 21 5.31 0.01 0.94
C PRO A 21 4.39 0.68 1.95
N VAL A 22 3.09 0.64 1.67
CA VAL A 22 2.03 1.23 2.50
C VAL A 22 1.97 0.54 3.87
N PHE A 23 2.01 -0.79 3.90
CA PHE A 23 2.01 -1.57 5.13
C PHE A 23 3.17 -1.16 6.06
N PHE A 24 4.40 -1.05 5.53
CA PHE A 24 5.56 -0.68 6.34
C PHE A 24 5.44 0.75 6.90
N ILE A 25 5.00 1.70 6.08
CA ILE A 25 4.83 3.10 6.52
C ILE A 25 3.67 3.24 7.52
N LEU A 26 2.61 2.44 7.39
CA LEU A 26 1.52 2.39 8.35
C LEU A 26 2.03 1.92 9.72
N ILE A 27 2.80 0.84 9.75
CA ILE A 27 3.40 0.32 10.98
C ILE A 27 4.38 1.33 11.60
N GLU A 28 5.25 1.95 10.79
CA GLU A 28 6.15 3.02 11.26
C GLU A 28 5.37 4.13 11.95
N THR A 29 4.34 4.63 11.29
CA THR A 29 3.54 5.76 11.74
C THR A 29 2.76 5.38 13.00
N SER A 30 2.28 4.14 13.07
CA SER A 30 1.57 3.58 14.23
C SER A 30 2.47 3.52 15.46
N ILE A 31 3.70 3.02 15.29
CA ILE A 31 4.69 2.89 16.36
C ILE A 31 5.15 4.28 16.80
N THR A 32 5.63 5.11 15.86
CA THR A 32 6.30 6.38 16.16
C THR A 32 5.32 7.50 16.52
N LYS A 33 4.29 7.73 15.70
CA LYS A 33 3.37 8.88 15.84
C LYS A 33 2.04 8.53 16.49
N GLY A 34 1.75 7.23 16.66
CA GLY A 34 0.58 6.70 17.35
C GLY A 34 -0.68 6.60 16.49
N PHE A 35 -1.75 6.10 17.10
CA PHE A 35 -3.00 5.71 16.43
C PHE A 35 -3.60 6.79 15.53
N ARG A 36 -3.78 8.03 16.04
CA ARG A 36 -4.44 9.10 15.26
C ARG A 36 -3.66 9.47 13.99
N ALA A 37 -2.33 9.45 14.08
CA ALA A 37 -1.46 9.75 12.94
C ALA A 37 -1.50 8.63 11.90
N ALA A 38 -1.47 7.37 12.35
CA ALA A 38 -1.59 6.21 11.49
C ALA A 38 -2.96 6.13 10.82
N MET A 39 -4.05 6.42 11.54
CA MET A 39 -5.39 6.49 10.96
C MET A 39 -5.51 7.61 9.91
N ALA A 40 -4.90 8.78 10.14
CA ALA A 40 -4.90 9.83 9.13
C ALA A 40 -4.17 9.39 7.85
N PHE A 41 -3.04 8.69 7.99
CA PHE A 41 -2.34 8.09 6.87
C PHE A 41 -3.20 7.03 6.16
N ASP A 42 -3.79 6.10 6.91
CA ASP A 42 -4.58 4.99 6.40
C ASP A 42 -5.85 5.45 5.67
N LEU A 43 -6.53 6.49 6.18
CA LEU A 43 -7.65 7.10 5.46
C LEU A 43 -7.22 7.69 4.11
N GLY A 44 -5.99 8.17 3.99
CA GLY A 44 -5.41 8.58 2.72
C GLY A 44 -5.23 7.38 1.77
N VAL A 45 -4.76 6.24 2.30
CA VAL A 45 -4.64 4.98 1.55
C VAL A 45 -6.01 4.53 1.03
N VAL A 46 -7.02 4.50 1.90
CA VAL A 46 -8.41 4.17 1.53
C VAL A 46 -8.94 5.07 0.44
N LEU A 47 -8.66 6.38 0.48
CA LEU A 47 -9.05 7.27 -0.61
C LEU A 47 -8.39 6.86 -1.95
N GLY A 48 -7.13 6.42 -1.91
CA GLY A 48 -6.44 5.86 -3.08
C GLY A 48 -7.07 4.56 -3.56
N ASP A 49 -7.56 3.71 -2.65
CA ASP A 49 -8.27 2.48 -3.01
C ASP A 49 -9.62 2.80 -3.67
N ILE A 50 -10.39 3.71 -3.10
CA ILE A 50 -11.65 4.19 -3.68
C ILE A 50 -11.42 4.77 -5.07
N PHE A 51 -10.35 5.55 -5.24
CA PHE A 51 -9.95 6.08 -6.54
C PHE A 51 -9.68 4.96 -7.55
N PHE A 52 -8.92 3.93 -7.17
CA PHE A 52 -8.64 2.82 -8.07
C PHE A 52 -9.81 1.88 -8.31
N ILE A 53 -10.69 1.66 -7.33
CA ILE A 53 -11.96 0.96 -7.51
C ILE A 53 -12.79 1.72 -8.55
N GLY A 54 -12.89 3.05 -8.45
CA GLY A 54 -13.59 3.89 -9.42
C GLY A 54 -13.02 3.76 -10.83
N ILE A 55 -11.68 3.84 -10.99
CA ILE A 55 -11.01 3.61 -12.27
C ILE A 55 -11.28 2.21 -12.81
N ALA A 56 -11.16 1.19 -11.96
CA ALA A 56 -11.30 -0.19 -12.37
C ALA A 56 -12.75 -0.55 -12.71
N TYR A 57 -13.73 0.08 -12.06
CA TYR A 57 -15.16 -0.12 -12.27
C TYR A 57 -15.69 0.63 -13.50
N LEU A 58 -15.30 1.88 -13.68
CA LEU A 58 -15.78 2.74 -14.77
C LEU A 58 -14.93 2.62 -16.03
N GLY A 59 -13.66 2.24 -15.89
CA GLY A 59 -12.75 2.12 -17.02
C GLY A 59 -13.09 0.91 -17.89
N SER A 60 -12.86 1.03 -19.20
CA SER A 60 -12.99 -0.13 -20.07
C SER A 60 -11.93 -1.18 -19.73
N TYR A 61 -12.33 -2.45 -19.67
CA TYR A 61 -11.43 -3.57 -19.40
C TYR A 61 -10.13 -3.51 -20.22
N ARG A 62 -10.25 -3.25 -21.53
CA ARG A 62 -9.11 -3.14 -22.46
C ARG A 62 -8.20 -1.96 -22.11
N LEU A 63 -8.77 -0.79 -21.81
CA LEU A 63 -7.98 0.38 -21.45
C LEU A 63 -7.20 0.11 -20.16
N ILE A 64 -7.85 -0.40 -19.12
CA ILE A 64 -7.19 -0.57 -17.83
C ILE A 64 -6.14 -1.69 -17.89
N GLN A 65 -6.41 -2.79 -18.60
CA GLN A 65 -5.41 -3.84 -18.83
C GLN A 65 -4.21 -3.31 -19.61
N SER A 66 -4.45 -2.46 -20.62
CA SER A 66 -3.37 -1.79 -21.36
C SER A 66 -2.58 -0.80 -20.51
N LEU A 67 -3.14 -0.28 -19.41
CA LEU A 67 -2.47 0.63 -18.49
C LEU A 67 -1.65 -0.12 -17.45
N LYS A 68 -2.24 -1.13 -16.79
CA LYS A 68 -1.60 -1.90 -15.72
C LYS A 68 -0.26 -2.49 -16.15
N ASP A 69 -0.16 -2.96 -17.40
CA ASP A 69 1.04 -3.62 -17.91
C ASP A 69 2.03 -2.65 -18.59
N LYS A 70 1.81 -1.33 -18.53
CA LYS A 70 2.76 -0.37 -19.13
C LYS A 70 4.06 -0.30 -18.32
N PRO A 71 5.22 -0.59 -18.95
CA PRO A 71 6.54 -0.35 -18.38
C PRO A 71 6.69 1.00 -17.68
N ALA A 72 6.14 2.05 -18.30
CA ALA A 72 6.22 3.41 -17.79
C ALA A 72 5.59 3.58 -16.40
N LEU A 73 4.48 2.89 -16.08
CA LEU A 73 3.86 2.99 -14.76
C LEU A 73 4.69 2.32 -13.67
N PHE A 74 5.28 1.16 -13.97
CA PHE A 74 6.20 0.47 -13.06
C PHE A 74 7.46 1.30 -12.81
N ILE A 75 8.07 1.86 -13.86
CA ILE A 75 9.26 2.72 -13.74
C ILE A 75 8.93 3.99 -12.95
N PHE A 76 7.83 4.67 -13.28
CA PHE A 76 7.41 5.89 -12.57
C PHE A 76 7.14 5.61 -11.09
N GLY A 77 6.38 4.55 -10.79
CA GLY A 77 6.09 4.15 -9.43
C GLY A 77 7.36 3.81 -8.64
N GLY A 78 8.25 3.05 -9.27
CA GLY A 78 9.52 2.66 -8.70
C GLY A 78 10.47 3.83 -8.45
N ILE A 79 10.54 4.81 -9.35
CA ILE A 79 11.34 6.03 -9.15
C ILE A 79 10.86 6.82 -7.93
N ILE A 80 9.54 7.03 -7.78
CA ILE A 80 9.05 7.81 -6.64
C ILE A 80 9.29 7.07 -5.33
N MET A 81 9.09 5.76 -5.31
CA MET A 81 9.37 4.94 -4.12
C MET A 81 10.85 4.89 -3.77
N LEU A 82 11.72 4.75 -4.78
CA LEU A 82 13.17 4.78 -4.60
C LEU A 82 13.62 6.14 -4.08
N ALA A 83 13.16 7.23 -4.69
CA ALA A 83 13.45 8.59 -4.24
C ALA A 83 12.98 8.81 -2.81
N TYR A 84 11.75 8.38 -2.47
CA TYR A 84 11.22 8.50 -1.11
C TYR A 84 12.04 7.69 -0.09
N GLY A 85 12.46 6.47 -0.46
CA GLY A 85 13.35 5.63 0.35
C GLY A 85 14.72 6.29 0.58
N ILE A 86 15.34 6.84 -0.48
CA ILE A 86 16.62 7.54 -0.40
C ILE A 86 16.51 8.81 0.45
N ILE A 87 15.50 9.66 0.21
CA ILE A 87 15.27 10.89 0.98
C ILE A 87 15.08 10.55 2.46
N SER A 88 14.29 9.51 2.76
CA SER A 88 14.07 9.07 4.13
C SER A 88 15.38 8.56 4.75
N PHE A 89 16.15 7.75 4.03
CA PHE A 89 17.45 7.22 4.48
C PHE A 89 18.48 8.32 4.75
N VAL A 90 18.58 9.33 3.90
CA VAL A 90 19.52 10.44 4.09
C VAL A 90 19.12 11.28 5.31
N LYS A 91 17.82 11.50 5.54
CA LYS A 91 17.32 12.23 6.72
C LYS A 91 17.69 11.53 8.03
N LEU A 92 17.76 10.20 8.07
CA LEU A 92 18.22 9.47 9.26
C LEU A 92 19.60 9.94 9.76
N LYS A 93 20.52 10.28 8.86
CA LYS A 93 21.88 10.73 9.24
C LYS A 93 21.87 12.11 9.94
N ASN A 94 20.82 12.90 9.71
CA ASN A 94 20.62 14.14 10.43
C ASN A 94 19.93 13.88 11.78
N ASP A 95 18.96 12.95 11.82
CA ASP A 95 18.32 12.51 13.07
C ASP A 95 19.32 11.88 14.05
N GLU A 96 20.38 11.20 13.57
CA GLU A 96 21.49 10.67 14.39
C GLU A 96 22.30 11.75 15.14
N LYS A 97 22.19 13.01 14.73
CA LYS A 97 22.89 14.15 15.36
C LYS A 97 21.99 14.97 16.28
N MET A 98 20.70 14.65 16.33
CA MET A 98 19.72 15.34 17.16
C MET A 98 19.78 14.80 18.58
N ASP A 99 19.66 15.68 19.57
CA ASP A 99 19.61 15.29 20.97
C ASP A 99 18.26 14.62 21.30
N ASP A 100 18.19 13.83 22.37
CA ASP A 100 17.01 13.02 22.70
C ASP A 100 15.72 13.86 22.81
N GLU A 101 15.83 15.10 23.32
CA GLU A 101 14.70 16.05 23.41
C GLU A 101 14.19 16.55 22.04
N GLU A 102 15.07 16.65 21.05
CA GLU A 102 14.69 17.08 19.70
C GLU A 102 14.00 15.97 18.91
N ILE A 103 14.46 14.73 19.09
CA ILE A 103 13.82 13.54 18.53
C ILE A 103 12.39 13.40 19.07
N ASP A 104 12.20 13.59 20.37
CA ASP A 104 10.87 13.56 20.99
C ASP A 104 9.95 14.67 20.45
N ARG A 105 10.46 15.88 20.25
CA ARG A 105 9.68 16.98 19.64
C ARG A 105 9.25 16.68 18.21
N ASP A 106 10.09 16.06 17.39
CA ASP A 106 9.75 15.74 16.00
C ASP A 106 8.78 14.55 15.90
N ILE A 107 8.86 13.60 16.82
CA ILE A 107 7.86 12.53 17.00
C ILE A 107 6.48 13.10 17.39
N ILE A 108 6.45 14.16 18.20
CA ILE A 108 5.23 14.82 18.66
C ILE A 108 4.59 15.68 17.55
N LYS A 109 5.33 16.13 16.53
CA LYS A 109 4.77 16.88 15.39
C LYS A 109 3.85 15.99 14.53
N ARG A 110 2.55 16.11 14.78
CA ARG A 110 1.48 15.39 14.09
C ARG A 110 0.82 16.27 13.03
N ASN A 111 1.42 16.36 11.85
CA ASN A 111 0.73 16.95 10.69
C ASN A 111 -0.14 15.89 10.02
N TYR A 112 -1.40 15.76 10.48
CA TYR A 112 -2.34 14.76 9.97
C TYR A 112 -2.66 14.94 8.48
N GLY A 113 -2.77 16.19 8.00
CA GLY A 113 -3.04 16.47 6.58
C GLY A 113 -1.89 15.99 5.68
N SER A 114 -0.64 16.24 6.09
CA SER A 114 0.53 15.72 5.38
C SER A 114 0.58 14.19 5.38
N LEU A 115 0.21 13.54 6.49
CA LEU A 115 0.16 12.09 6.57
C LEU A 115 -0.94 11.49 5.69
N PHE A 116 -2.11 12.12 5.63
CA PHE A 116 -3.20 11.72 4.74
C PHE A 116 -2.77 11.80 3.27
N ILE A 117 -2.22 12.94 2.84
CA ILE A 117 -1.73 13.11 1.46
C ILE A 117 -0.62 12.10 1.15
N LYS A 118 0.28 11.85 2.12
CA LYS A 118 1.33 10.84 1.99
C LYS A 118 0.75 9.45 1.76
N GLY A 119 -0.28 9.04 2.52
CA GLY A 119 -0.97 7.76 2.36
C GLY A 119 -1.63 7.63 0.99
N PHE A 120 -2.35 8.66 0.57
CA PHE A 120 -2.99 8.71 -0.74
C PHE A 120 -1.98 8.58 -1.89
N ILE A 121 -0.93 9.41 -1.89
CA ILE A 121 0.10 9.39 -2.94
C ILE A 121 0.80 8.03 -2.98
N LEU A 122 1.17 7.47 -1.82
CA LEU A 122 1.87 6.19 -1.77
C LEU A 122 0.98 5.04 -2.28
N ASN A 123 -0.33 5.09 -2.02
CA ASN A 123 -1.27 4.10 -2.54
C ASN A 123 -1.47 4.25 -4.06
N VAL A 124 -1.65 5.47 -4.58
CA VAL A 124 -1.84 5.75 -6.02
C VAL A 124 -0.61 5.38 -6.85
N ILE A 125 0.59 5.58 -6.31
CA ILE A 125 1.84 5.25 -7.01
C ILE A 125 2.09 3.73 -7.03
N ASN A 126 1.47 2.99 -6.11
CA ASN A 126 1.60 1.55 -6.04
C ASN A 126 0.75 0.86 -7.13
N ILE A 127 1.38 0.57 -8.28
CA ILE A 127 0.74 -0.14 -9.39
C ILE A 127 0.17 -1.51 -9.00
N GLY A 128 0.70 -2.13 -7.93
CA GLY A 128 0.19 -3.38 -7.37
C GLY A 128 -1.26 -3.23 -6.87
N VAL A 129 -1.64 -2.07 -6.35
CA VAL A 129 -2.99 -1.78 -5.84
C VAL A 129 -4.00 -1.69 -6.98
N LEU A 130 -3.67 -0.95 -8.05
CA LEU A 130 -4.48 -0.96 -9.29
C LEU A 130 -4.62 -2.41 -9.79
N GLY A 131 -3.52 -3.15 -9.80
CA GLY A 131 -3.48 -4.52 -10.24
C GLY A 131 -4.37 -5.47 -9.42
N PHE A 132 -4.42 -5.25 -8.11
CA PHE A 132 -5.27 -5.96 -7.17
C PHE A 132 -6.75 -5.68 -7.43
N TRP A 133 -7.16 -4.41 -7.48
CA TRP A 133 -8.56 -4.04 -7.70
C TRP A 133 -9.10 -4.54 -9.04
N LEU A 134 -8.25 -4.59 -10.07
CA LEU A 134 -8.60 -5.23 -11.34
C LEU A 134 -8.85 -6.73 -11.19
N ALA A 135 -7.96 -7.44 -10.49
CA ALA A 135 -8.14 -8.88 -10.27
C ALA A 135 -9.43 -9.17 -9.49
N VAL A 136 -9.76 -8.33 -8.50
CA VAL A 136 -11.01 -8.42 -7.74
C VAL A 136 -12.23 -8.20 -8.65
N ILE A 137 -12.25 -7.12 -9.45
CA ILE A 137 -13.36 -6.85 -10.38
C ILE A 137 -13.53 -7.97 -11.40
N ILE A 138 -12.44 -8.48 -11.98
CA ILE A 138 -12.51 -9.54 -12.99
C ILE A 138 -13.02 -10.85 -12.39
N SER A 139 -12.64 -11.16 -11.15
CA SER A 139 -13.00 -12.43 -10.50
C SER A 139 -14.37 -12.42 -9.82
N VAL A 140 -14.80 -11.28 -9.28
CA VAL A 140 -16.03 -11.14 -8.51
C VAL A 140 -17.13 -10.40 -9.28
N GLY A 141 -16.78 -9.42 -10.12
CA GLY A 141 -17.72 -8.61 -10.89
C GLY A 141 -18.74 -9.42 -11.69
N PRO A 142 -18.34 -10.43 -12.47
CA PRO A 142 -19.28 -11.30 -13.19
C PRO A 142 -20.24 -12.07 -12.27
N LYS A 143 -19.79 -12.47 -11.07
CA LYS A 143 -20.62 -13.19 -10.07
C LYS A 143 -21.66 -12.28 -9.41
N LEU A 144 -21.41 -10.97 -9.43
CA LEU A 144 -22.32 -9.93 -8.96
C LEU A 144 -23.10 -9.30 -10.12
N GLU A 145 -23.01 -9.88 -11.32
CA GLU A 145 -23.69 -9.42 -12.55
C GLU A 145 -23.37 -7.96 -12.92
N MET A 146 -22.27 -7.42 -12.39
CA MET A 146 -21.92 -6.00 -12.48
C MET A 146 -23.05 -5.05 -12.02
N GLU A 147 -23.94 -5.53 -11.14
CA GLU A 147 -25.05 -4.74 -10.62
C GLU A 147 -24.52 -3.69 -9.63
N ASN A 148 -24.81 -2.41 -9.89
CA ASN A 148 -24.28 -1.27 -9.12
C ASN A 148 -24.44 -1.42 -7.60
N ALA A 149 -25.64 -1.79 -7.13
CA ALA A 149 -25.93 -1.89 -5.69
C ALA A 149 -25.14 -3.03 -5.02
N ARG A 150 -25.00 -4.16 -5.71
CA ARG A 150 -24.25 -5.32 -5.23
C ARG A 150 -22.75 -5.06 -5.23
N MET A 151 -22.24 -4.45 -6.29
CA MET A 151 -20.84 -4.04 -6.40
C MET A 151 -20.47 -3.02 -5.33
N PHE A 152 -21.31 -2.01 -5.09
CA PHE A 152 -21.12 -1.05 -4.01
C PHE A 152 -21.10 -1.74 -2.64
N THR A 153 -22.08 -2.62 -2.37
CA THR A 153 -22.16 -3.37 -1.11
C THR A 153 -20.92 -4.24 -0.89
N PHE A 154 -20.44 -4.92 -1.94
CA PHE A 154 -19.23 -5.72 -1.92
C PHE A 154 -17.99 -4.86 -1.61
N PHE A 155 -17.73 -3.79 -2.38
CA PHE A 155 -16.55 -2.95 -2.15
C PHE A 155 -16.58 -2.23 -0.81
N ALA A 156 -17.74 -1.74 -0.38
CA ALA A 156 -17.90 -1.16 0.95
C ALA A 156 -17.56 -2.19 2.04
N SER A 157 -18.01 -3.44 1.88
CA SER A 157 -17.64 -4.52 2.81
C SER A 157 -16.14 -4.81 2.81
N VAL A 158 -15.47 -4.83 1.66
CA VAL A 158 -14.01 -5.00 1.56
C VAL A 158 -13.29 -3.87 2.32
N ILE A 159 -13.62 -2.61 2.04
CA ILE A 159 -12.98 -1.44 2.64
C ILE A 159 -13.24 -1.35 4.15
N ILE A 160 -14.47 -1.62 4.60
CA ILE A 160 -14.81 -1.62 6.03
C ILE A 160 -14.03 -2.74 6.74
N THR A 161 -13.98 -3.93 6.16
CA THR A 161 -13.22 -5.05 6.75
C THR A 161 -11.74 -4.70 6.82
N TYR A 162 -11.17 -4.17 5.74
CA TYR A 162 -9.80 -3.68 5.67
C TYR A 162 -9.50 -2.68 6.79
N LEU A 163 -10.30 -1.62 6.92
CA LEU A 163 -10.15 -0.59 7.94
C LEU A 163 -10.28 -1.12 9.38
N LEU A 164 -11.21 -2.04 9.63
CA LEU A 164 -11.37 -2.63 10.95
C LEU A 164 -10.16 -3.46 11.36
N VAL A 165 -9.62 -4.25 10.43
CA VAL A 165 -8.45 -5.08 10.67
C VAL A 165 -7.20 -4.19 10.81
N ASP A 166 -7.09 -3.11 10.04
CA ASP A 166 -6.02 -2.13 10.18
C ASP A 166 -6.09 -1.36 11.50
N CYS A 167 -7.28 -1.00 11.99
CA CYS A 167 -7.44 -0.45 13.33
C CYS A 167 -6.81 -1.36 14.40
N ILE A 168 -7.05 -2.68 14.31
CA ILE A 168 -6.44 -3.66 15.22
C ILE A 168 -4.92 -3.66 15.07
N LYS A 169 -4.39 -3.70 13.83
CA LYS A 169 -2.94 -3.67 13.58
C LYS A 169 -2.27 -2.41 14.08
N ILE A 170 -2.87 -1.25 13.86
CA ILE A 170 -2.36 0.04 14.34
C ILE A 170 -2.32 0.03 15.87
N LEU A 171 -3.35 -0.48 16.53
CA LEU A 171 -3.38 -0.61 17.99
C LEU A 171 -2.30 -1.55 18.50
N LEU A 172 -2.11 -2.71 17.86
CA LEU A 172 -1.05 -3.67 18.20
C LEU A 172 0.34 -3.09 17.96
N ALA A 173 0.57 -2.46 16.81
CA ALA A 173 1.84 -1.81 16.47
C ALA A 173 2.16 -0.69 17.47
N LYS A 174 1.16 0.10 17.88
CA LYS A 174 1.33 1.15 18.90
C LYS A 174 1.80 0.58 20.24
N GLN A 175 1.47 -0.67 20.61
CA GLN A 175 1.97 -1.26 21.86
C GLN A 175 3.50 -1.42 21.86
N LEU A 176 4.13 -1.51 20.68
CA LEU A 176 5.58 -1.53 20.53
C LEU A 176 6.23 -0.16 20.82
N LYS A 177 5.43 0.89 21.05
CA LYS A 177 5.93 2.22 21.45
C LYS A 177 6.78 2.15 22.71
N SER A 178 6.48 1.25 23.64
CA SER A 178 7.28 1.08 24.88
C SER A 178 8.72 0.62 24.61
N LYS A 179 9.01 0.09 23.42
CA LYS A 179 10.36 -0.33 22.99
C LYS A 179 11.07 0.72 22.12
N LEU A 180 10.49 1.91 21.93
CA LEU A 180 11.08 2.98 21.13
C LEU A 180 12.10 3.78 21.93
N THR A 181 13.32 3.25 21.99
CA THR A 181 14.50 4.06 22.26
C THR A 181 14.91 4.80 20.97
N PRO A 182 15.62 5.94 21.06
CA PRO A 182 16.13 6.67 19.89
C PRO A 182 16.83 5.74 18.87
N ASN A 183 17.69 4.85 19.36
CA ASN A 183 18.38 3.85 18.53
C ASN A 183 17.42 2.88 17.83
N ASN A 184 16.34 2.45 18.48
CA ASN A 184 15.36 1.56 17.86
C ASN A 184 14.51 2.28 16.82
N ILE A 185 14.16 3.55 17.05
CA ILE A 185 13.46 4.39 16.06
C ILE A 185 14.30 4.53 14.80
N LEU A 186 15.59 4.83 14.93
CA LEU A 186 16.51 4.91 13.80
C LEU A 186 16.62 3.57 13.06
N LYS A 187 16.72 2.44 13.77
CA LYS A 187 16.71 1.11 13.15
C LYS A 187 15.44 0.86 12.34
N ILE A 188 14.26 1.15 12.90
CA ILE A 188 12.97 0.97 12.21
C ILE A 188 12.90 1.84 10.96
N LYS A 189 13.15 3.15 11.09
CA LYS A 189 13.19 4.10 9.96
C LYS A 189 14.17 3.65 8.87
N LYS A 190 15.35 3.13 9.26
CA LYS A 190 16.36 2.61 8.34
C LYS A 190 15.88 1.39 7.57
N VAL A 191 15.32 0.39 8.27
CA VAL A 191 14.75 -0.82 7.66
C VAL A 191 13.69 -0.44 6.64
N ILE A 192 12.77 0.45 7.01
CA ILE A 192 11.68 0.87 6.14
C ILE A 192 12.20 1.62 4.92
N SER A 193 13.17 2.51 5.09
CA SER A 193 13.82 3.19 3.98
C SER A 193 14.48 2.20 3.01
N VAL A 194 15.18 1.18 3.53
CA VAL A 194 15.79 0.12 2.71
C VAL A 194 14.74 -0.70 1.97
N VAL A 195 13.66 -1.10 2.66
CA VAL A 195 12.56 -1.84 2.05
C VAL A 195 11.92 -1.04 0.90
N LEU A 196 11.68 0.26 1.10
CA LEU A 196 11.16 1.13 0.05
C LEU A 196 12.11 1.25 -1.15
N MET A 197 13.42 1.37 -0.91
CA MET A 197 14.41 1.36 -1.97
C MET A 197 14.40 0.03 -2.74
N ILE A 198 14.31 -1.11 -2.04
CA ILE A 198 14.20 -2.43 -2.68
C ILE A 198 12.95 -2.51 -3.55
N PHE A 199 11.77 -2.14 -3.03
CA PHE A 199 10.56 -2.13 -3.85
C PHE A 199 10.68 -1.18 -5.05
N GLY A 200 11.29 0.00 -4.86
CA GLY A 200 11.53 0.95 -5.93
C GLY A 200 12.39 0.37 -7.06
N VAL A 201 13.51 -0.27 -6.70
CA VAL A 201 14.38 -0.97 -7.65
C VAL A 201 13.64 -2.11 -8.34
N VAL A 202 12.90 -2.94 -7.59
CA VAL A 202 12.13 -4.06 -8.15
C VAL A 202 11.09 -3.57 -9.17
N LEU A 203 10.39 -2.48 -8.89
CA LEU A 203 9.43 -1.91 -9.84
C LEU A 203 10.13 -1.34 -11.09
N ILE A 204 11.25 -0.65 -10.93
CA ILE A 204 12.03 -0.14 -12.06
C ILE A 204 12.53 -1.29 -12.94
N THR A 205 13.08 -2.36 -12.37
CA THR A 205 13.56 -3.51 -13.14
C THR A 205 12.42 -4.24 -13.84
N GLN A 206 11.27 -4.43 -13.18
CA GLN A 206 10.07 -5.00 -13.81
C GLN A 206 9.58 -4.17 -15.01
N GLY A 207 9.65 -2.85 -14.92
CA GLY A 207 9.30 -1.98 -16.03
C GLY A 207 10.36 -1.96 -17.14
N TRP A 208 11.65 -2.00 -16.80
CA TRP A 208 12.74 -1.95 -17.78
C TRP A 208 12.89 -3.26 -18.58
N PHE A 209 12.53 -4.40 -17.97
CA PHE A 209 12.68 -5.73 -18.57
C PHE A 209 11.33 -6.48 -18.70
N PRO A 210 10.37 -5.99 -19.50
CA PRO A 210 9.06 -6.63 -19.62
C PRO A 210 9.11 -7.99 -20.32
N LYS A 211 10.10 -8.23 -21.18
CA LYS A 211 10.26 -9.49 -21.95
C LYS A 211 10.67 -10.68 -21.07
N GLU A 212 11.51 -10.46 -20.07
CA GLU A 212 11.88 -11.51 -19.12
C GLU A 212 10.69 -11.92 -18.23
N LYS A 213 9.81 -10.98 -17.90
CA LYS A 213 8.53 -11.26 -17.21
C LYS A 213 7.62 -12.16 -18.05
N GLU A 214 7.53 -11.91 -19.36
CA GLU A 214 6.80 -12.81 -20.28
C GLU A 214 7.46 -14.19 -20.41
N MET A 215 8.79 -14.26 -20.48
CA MET A 215 9.50 -15.54 -20.54
C MET A 215 9.31 -16.40 -19.29
N VAL A 216 9.38 -15.79 -18.10
CA VAL A 216 9.13 -16.47 -16.82
C VAL A 216 7.67 -16.94 -16.74
N LYS A 217 6.70 -16.08 -17.09
CA LYS A 217 5.29 -16.44 -17.14
C LYS A 217 5.03 -17.62 -18.09
N ASN A 218 5.60 -17.58 -19.28
CA ASN A 218 5.50 -18.65 -20.28
C ASN A 218 6.16 -19.95 -19.81
N ALA A 219 7.24 -19.88 -19.04
CA ALA A 219 7.89 -21.06 -18.46
C ALA A 219 7.02 -21.70 -17.37
N PHE A 220 6.40 -20.90 -16.48
CA PHE A 220 5.46 -21.40 -15.47
C PHE A 220 4.21 -22.04 -16.09
N GLU A 221 3.61 -21.40 -17.11
CA GLU A 221 2.44 -21.97 -17.81
C GLU A 221 2.75 -23.29 -18.53
N ARG A 222 3.99 -23.50 -18.98
CA ARG A 222 4.44 -24.78 -19.57
C ARG A 222 4.63 -25.88 -18.53
N ILE A 223 4.91 -25.53 -17.27
CA ILE A 223 5.04 -26.49 -16.17
C ILE A 223 3.66 -26.87 -15.64
N GLU A 224 2.72 -25.91 -15.51
CA GLU A 224 1.34 -26.19 -15.09
C GLU A 224 0.50 -26.99 -16.11
N LYS A 225 0.84 -26.89 -17.42
CA LYS A 225 0.18 -27.66 -18.49
C LYS A 225 0.72 -29.08 -18.67
N LYS A 226 1.68 -29.51 -17.85
CA LYS A 226 2.26 -30.86 -17.85
C LYS A 226 1.76 -31.64 -16.64
#